data_AF-A0A6N8YD34-F1
#
_entry.id   AF-A0A6N8YD34-F1
#
_cell.length_a   1.000
_cell.length_b   1.000
_cell.length_c   1.000
_cell.angle_alpha   90.00
_cell.angle_beta   90.00
_cell.angle_gamma   90.00
#
_symmetry.space_group_name_H-M   'P 1'
#
loop_
_entity.id
_entity.type
_entity.pdbx_description
1 polymer ?
#
loop_
_entity_poly.entity_id
_entity_poly.type
_entity_poly.pdbx_seq_one_letter_code
_entity_poly.pdbx_strand_id
1 'polypeptide(L)'
;MTRTSGPRRGAPRTGVDWFLTFLRVAALTVIAVGLLAFIWQEIDTDNPFARWANPDATGLTGAQFRGLIISGVAQGCMYGLIALG
;
A
#
# COMPACT_ATOMS: atom_id res chain seq x y z
N MET A 1 -28.55 5.13 -43.36
CA MET A 1 -27.49 4.11 -43.30
C MET A 1 -26.98 4.05 -41.85
N THR A 2 -27.54 3.16 -41.03
CA THR A 2 -27.29 3.06 -39.59
C THR A 2 -26.09 2.14 -39.32
N ARG A 3 -24.98 2.71 -38.82
CA ARG A 3 -23.78 1.96 -38.45
C ARG A 3 -23.99 1.37 -37.05
N THR A 4 -24.31 0.08 -36.98
CA THR A 4 -24.39 -0.66 -35.72
C THR A 4 -22.99 -0.82 -35.12
N SER A 5 -22.71 -0.08 -34.04
CA SER A 5 -21.52 -0.27 -33.22
C SER A 5 -21.66 -1.57 -32.40
N GLY A 6 -21.05 -2.65 -32.86
CA GLY A 6 -20.92 -3.88 -32.08
C GLY A 6 -20.09 -3.67 -30.80
N PRO A 7 -20.27 -4.50 -29.77
CA PRO A 7 -19.54 -4.39 -28.51
C PRO A 7 -18.04 -4.54 -28.77
N ARG A 8 -17.26 -3.53 -28.39
CA ARG A 8 -15.79 -3.59 -28.41
C ARG A 8 -15.36 -4.72 -27.49
N ARG A 9 -14.98 -5.88 -28.04
CA ARG A 9 -14.26 -6.93 -27.30
C ARG A 9 -13.05 -6.26 -26.65
N GLY A 10 -13.02 -6.28 -25.32
CA GLY A 10 -11.89 -5.74 -24.56
C GLY A 10 -10.59 -6.35 -25.08
N ALA A 11 -9.58 -5.51 -25.29
CA ALA A 11 -8.27 -5.96 -25.76
C ALA A 11 -7.78 -7.13 -24.89
N PRO A 12 -7.22 -8.20 -25.48
CA PRO A 12 -6.69 -9.31 -24.72
C PRO A 12 -5.63 -8.80 -23.74
N ARG A 13 -5.80 -9.09 -22.45
CA ARG A 13 -4.82 -8.74 -21.41
C ARG A 13 -3.49 -9.38 -21.79
N THR A 14 -2.51 -8.53 -22.07
CA THR A 14 -1.17 -8.94 -22.47
C THR A 14 -0.40 -9.50 -21.27
N GLY A 15 0.70 -10.22 -21.49
CA GLY A 15 1.56 -10.71 -20.40
C GLY A 15 2.05 -9.58 -19.49
N VAL A 16 2.19 -8.36 -20.03
CA VAL A 16 2.54 -7.15 -19.28
C VAL A 16 1.44 -6.75 -18.31
N ASP A 17 0.16 -6.81 -18.71
CA ASP A 17 -0.96 -6.50 -17.82
C ASP A 17 -1.01 -7.46 -16.62
N TRP A 18 -0.70 -8.73 -16.85
CA TRP A 18 -0.61 -9.73 -15.78
C TRP A 18 0.59 -9.48 -14.86
N PHE A 19 1.75 -9.14 -15.42
CA PHE A 19 2.95 -8.79 -14.66
C PHE A 19 2.73 -7.55 -13.78
N LEU A 20 2.13 -6.50 -14.33
CA LEU A 20 1.80 -5.28 -13.58
C LEU A 20 0.75 -5.55 -12.50
N THR A 21 -0.23 -6.43 -12.78
CA THR A 21 -1.21 -6.85 -11.78
C THR A 21 -0.55 -7.64 -10.65
N PHE A 22 0.34 -8.58 -10.97
CA PHE A 22 1.11 -9.32 -9.99
C PHE A 22 1.94 -8.40 -9.09
N LEU A 23 2.71 -7.47 -9.68
CA LEU A 23 3.49 -6.50 -8.92
C LEU A 23 2.62 -5.61 -8.03
N ARG A 24 1.46 -5.15 -8.52
CA ARG A 24 0.51 -4.38 -7.71
C ARG A 24 0.04 -5.18 -6.50
N VAL A 25 -0.36 -6.43 -6.70
CA VAL A 25 -0.83 -7.30 -5.60
C VAL A 25 0.31 -7.55 -4.62
N ALA A 26 1.51 -7.91 -5.11
CA ALA A 26 2.68 -8.13 -4.27
C ALA A 26 3.03 -6.91 -3.43
N ALA A 27 3.05 -5.72 -4.03
CA ALA A 27 3.30 -4.46 -3.32
C ALA A 27 2.25 -4.18 -2.24
N LEU A 28 0.95 -4.34 -2.57
CA LEU A 28 -0.13 -4.18 -1.60
C LEU A 28 -0.03 -5.18 -0.45
N THR A 29 0.34 -6.43 -0.72
CA THR A 29 0.54 -7.45 0.30
C THR A 29 1.69 -7.08 1.24
N VAL A 30 2.83 -6.66 0.71
CA VAL A 30 3.99 -6.24 1.52
C VAL A 30 3.62 -5.04 2.41
N ILE A 31 2.92 -4.05 1.85
CA ILE A 31 2.46 -2.89 2.61
C ILE A 31 1.50 -3.31 3.72
N ALA A 32 0.53 -4.19 3.42
CA ALA A 32 -0.43 -4.68 4.42
C ALA A 32 0.25 -5.46 5.56
N VAL A 33 1.20 -6.33 5.24
CA VAL A 33 1.97 -7.08 6.24
C VAL A 33 2.82 -6.13 7.10
N GLY A 34 3.46 -5.13 6.49
CA GLY A 34 4.22 -4.11 7.22
C GLY A 34 3.35 -3.30 8.18
N LEU A 35 2.15 -2.87 7.74
CA LEU A 35 1.18 -2.17 8.59
C LEU A 35 0.69 -3.04 9.75
N LEU A 36 0.40 -4.32 9.50
CA LEU A 36 -0.01 -5.25 10.56
C LEU A 36 1.10 -5.45 11.59
N ALA A 37 2.33 -5.65 11.14
CA ALA A 37 3.50 -5.77 12.02
C ALA A 37 3.71 -4.49 12.84
N PHE A 38 3.54 -3.33 12.22
CA PHE A 38 3.64 -2.03 12.88
C PHE A 38 2.54 -1.82 13.95
N ILE A 39 1.27 -2.09 13.63
CA ILE A 39 0.17 -2.01 14.61
C ILE A 39 0.41 -2.98 15.77
N TRP A 40 0.90 -4.18 15.46
CA TRP A 40 1.21 -5.19 16.46
C TRP A 40 2.34 -4.73 17.40
N GLN A 41 3.37 -4.05 16.88
CA GLN A 41 4.43 -3.44 17.68
C GLN A 41 3.93 -2.33 18.62
N GLU A 42 2.92 -1.56 18.22
CA GLU A 42 2.33 -0.49 19.05
C GLU A 42 1.46 -1.04 20.21
N ILE A 43 0.93 -2.25 20.07
CA ILE A 43 0.11 -2.90 21.12
C ILE A 43 1.01 -3.68 22.10
N ASP A 44 2.00 -4.42 21.58
CA ASP A 44 2.94 -5.20 22.38
C ASP A 44 4.34 -5.11 21.77
N THR A 45 5.14 -4.26 22.40
CA THR A 45 6.53 -3.99 21.99
C THR A 45 7.46 -5.19 22.21
N ASP A 46 7.08 -6.18 23.05
CA ASP A 46 7.93 -7.32 23.42
C ASP A 46 7.55 -8.63 22.70
N ASN A 47 6.78 -8.55 21.62
CA ASN A 47 6.36 -9.71 20.86
C ASN A 47 7.52 -10.33 20.02
N PRO A 48 7.41 -11.62 19.60
CA PRO A 48 8.49 -12.32 18.89
C PRO A 48 8.88 -11.68 17.54
N PHE A 49 7.94 -11.03 16.86
CA PHE A 49 8.15 -10.34 15.59
C PHE A 49 8.91 -9.02 15.79
N ALA A 50 8.63 -8.30 16.88
CA ALA A 50 9.39 -7.11 17.27
C ALA A 50 10.85 -7.46 17.57
N ARG A 51 11.10 -8.49 18.39
CA ARG A 51 12.47 -8.93 18.71
C ARG A 51 13.24 -9.45 17.49
N TRP A 52 12.57 -10.12 16.56
CA TRP A 52 13.20 -10.64 15.35
C TRP A 52 13.56 -9.53 14.34
N ALA A 53 12.68 -8.54 14.18
CA ALA A 53 12.88 -7.46 13.21
C ALA A 53 13.73 -6.30 13.78
N ASN A 54 13.62 -5.99 15.08
CA ASN A 54 14.34 -4.91 15.72
C ASN A 54 14.46 -5.15 17.25
N PRO A 55 15.60 -5.65 17.75
CA PRO A 55 15.77 -5.95 19.18
C PRO A 55 15.66 -4.75 20.13
N ASP A 56 15.77 -3.51 19.60
CA ASP A 56 15.59 -2.25 20.33
C ASP A 56 14.26 -1.55 20.00
N ALA A 57 13.26 -2.29 19.52
CA ALA A 57 11.96 -1.72 19.16
C ALA A 57 11.34 -0.98 20.36
N THR A 58 11.05 0.30 20.16
CA THR A 58 10.29 1.15 21.09
C THR A 58 9.06 1.63 20.35
N GLY A 59 7.88 1.51 20.96
CA GLY A 59 6.63 2.03 20.39
C GLY A 59 6.71 3.54 20.19
N LEU A 60 6.04 4.06 19.17
CA LEU A 60 6.04 5.50 18.93
C LEU A 60 5.24 6.22 20.01
N THR A 61 5.77 7.32 20.52
CA THR A 61 4.98 8.22 21.35
C THR A 61 3.80 8.78 20.54
N GLY A 62 2.68 9.10 21.19
CA GLY A 62 1.46 9.54 20.49
C GLY A 62 1.65 10.75 19.57
N ALA A 63 2.64 11.61 19.84
CA ALA A 63 3.01 12.72 18.96
C ALA A 63 3.72 12.23 17.67
N GLN A 64 4.59 11.23 17.77
CA GLN A 64 5.29 10.66 16.62
C GLN A 64 4.32 9.87 15.72
N PHE A 65 3.38 9.11 16.30
CA PHE A 65 2.33 8.44 15.53
C PHE A 65 1.46 9.43 14.74
N ARG A 66 1.03 10.53 15.38
CA ARG A 66 0.31 11.61 14.69
C ARG A 66 1.14 12.22 13.55
N GLY A 67 2.43 12.45 13.78
CA GLY A 67 3.35 12.92 12.76
C GLY A 67 3.43 11.99 11.55
N LEU A 68 3.50 10.67 11.79
CA LEU A 68 3.52 9.63 10.76
C LEU A 68 2.22 9.58 9.95
N ILE A 69 1.06 9.66 10.60
CA ILE A 69 -0.24 9.67 9.93
C ILE A 69 -0.36 10.91 9.04
N ILE A 70 -0.05 12.09 9.58
CA ILE A 70 -0.17 13.36 8.84
C ILE A 70 0.79 13.37 7.65
N SER A 71 2.04 12.94 7.82
CA SER A 71 3.01 12.89 6.73
C SER A 71 2.63 11.87 5.66
N GLY A 72 2.15 10.69 6.05
CA GLY A 72 1.67 9.66 5.12
C GLY A 72 0.46 10.11 4.31
N VAL A 73 -0.53 10.73 4.95
CA VAL A 73 -1.71 11.30 4.26
C VAL A 73 -1.29 12.44 3.33
N ALA A 74 -0.39 13.33 3.78
CA ALA A 74 0.10 14.43 2.95
C ALA A 74 0.86 13.92 1.71
N GLN A 75 1.72 12.92 1.87
CA GLN A 75 2.40 12.27 0.75
C GLN A 75 1.40 11.59 -0.19
N GLY A 76 0.43 10.85 0.35
CA GLY A 76 -0.64 10.23 -0.44
C GLY A 76 -1.44 11.25 -1.25
N CYS A 77 -1.82 12.38 -0.65
CA CYS A 77 -2.48 13.48 -1.35
C CYS A 77 -1.56 14.11 -2.40
N MET A 78 -0.29 14.35 -2.10
CA MET A 78 0.65 14.94 -3.05
C MET A 78 0.83 14.06 -4.29
N TYR A 79 1.14 12.77 -4.11
CA TYR A 79 1.29 11.83 -5.23
C TYR A 79 -0.05 11.54 -5.92
N GLY A 80 -1.15 11.52 -5.18
CA GLY A 80 -2.50 11.33 -5.72
C GLY A 80 -2.96 12.51 -6.59
N LEU A 81 -2.65 13.74 -6.19
CA LEU A 81 -2.92 14.95 -6.97
C LEU A 81 -2.04 15.01 -8.23
N ILE A 82 -0.75 14.65 -8.12
CA ILE A 82 0.15 14.55 -9.28
C ILE A 82 -0.36 13.50 -10.28
N ALA A 83 -0.92 12.39 -9.79
CA ALA A 83 -1.49 11.36 -10.65
C ALA A 83 -2.84 11.77 -11.29
N LEU A 84 -3.54 12.77 -10.74
CA LEU A 84 -4.80 13.26 -11.29
C LEU A 84 -4.60 14.31 -12.40
N GLY A 85 -3.51 15.07 -12.34
CA GLY A 85 -3.22 16.17 -13.28
C GLY A 85 -3.91 17.46 -12.91
#